data_AF-A0A4Y9Q258-F1
#
_entry.id   AF-A0A4Y9Q258-F1
#
_cell.length_a   1.000
_cell.length_b   1.000
_cell.length_c   1.000
_cell.angle_alpha   90.00
_cell.angle_beta   90.00
_cell.angle_gamma   90.00
#
_symmetry.space_group_name_H-M   'P 1'
#
loop_
_entity.id
_entity.type
_entity.pdbx_description
1 polymer ?
#
loop_
_entity_poly.entity_id
_entity_poly.type
_entity_poly.pdbx_seq_one_letter_code
_entity_poly.pdbx_strand_id
1 'polypeptide(L)'
;MSDLVIRSGGGIEVDTASLRSAGRRFRALAGKADAAASHVRGAPEQLLTVPGSPSVGELLTVHTLLRDAAAEADELAASLEEAADLYEAVELLAQRAVATAAGDAAAVDRLDARLERVVADHPDVARRAHELVAAGGDGSDLSRQAWWGSRGLDPVVGMLVPATLAALGFGVDALGLGPVAARDRLTGGGDPVTVRPLAASSVAPPATLAAAAARIPGSGEGHVRVERYTMPGGSQQFAVYVTGTRSVGGSDPFDVGSNLQLYAGEKSASYEATLKALREAGARPGDVVHAFGHSQGAMVTERLALEGPYDTRTLVSFGAPVQADVGAGTLAVTVRHTDDPIAALQGGGHPGSVGAPGSFVVERTADPMPGLHDATLPAHHMSAYAETAALVDGSDDPRVQRLTSVFEGLAVAETVVAREYAAERVSPGGSGGR
;
A
#
# COMPACT_ATOMS: atom_id res chain seq x y z
N MET A 1 -3.66 -20.83 7.24
CA MET A 1 -3.14 -19.56 7.77
C MET A 1 -2.83 -18.74 6.54
N SER A 2 -3.55 -17.63 6.30
CA SER A 2 -3.20 -16.73 5.21
C SER A 2 -1.94 -15.97 5.61
N ASP A 3 -0.93 -16.03 4.75
CA ASP A 3 0.35 -15.38 5.02
C ASP A 3 0.18 -13.86 4.87
N LEU A 4 0.51 -13.12 5.93
CA LEU A 4 0.58 -11.66 5.92
C LEU A 4 1.73 -11.25 5.00
N VAL A 5 1.44 -10.51 3.94
CA VAL A 5 2.44 -9.98 3.00
C VAL A 5 2.61 -8.49 3.26
N ILE A 6 3.85 -8.04 3.48
CA ILE A 6 4.20 -6.63 3.64
C ILE A 6 5.13 -6.27 2.48
N ARG A 7 4.84 -5.22 1.71
CA ARG A 7 5.61 -4.78 0.52
C ARG A 7 5.64 -3.25 0.39
N SER A 8 6.60 -2.68 -0.35
CA SER A 8 6.77 -1.21 -0.39
C SER A 8 5.75 -0.52 -1.31
N GLY A 9 5.17 -1.24 -2.26
CA GLY A 9 4.17 -0.76 -3.24
C GLY A 9 3.08 -1.78 -3.56
N GLY A 10 2.14 -1.41 -4.44
CA GLY A 10 0.95 -2.18 -4.82
C GLY A 10 1.16 -3.17 -5.97
N GLY A 11 2.28 -3.07 -6.70
CA GLY A 11 2.82 -4.07 -7.63
C GLY A 11 3.89 -4.94 -6.97
N ILE A 12 4.30 -6.04 -7.59
CA ILE A 12 5.41 -6.89 -7.12
C ILE A 12 6.70 -6.05 -7.15
N GLU A 13 6.89 -5.20 -6.15
CA GLU A 13 8.06 -4.34 -6.04
C GLU A 13 9.16 -5.15 -5.38
N VAL A 14 9.87 -5.89 -6.23
CA VAL A 14 11.16 -6.45 -5.88
C VAL A 14 12.20 -5.37 -6.11
N ASP A 15 12.98 -5.05 -5.07
CA ASP A 15 14.10 -4.11 -5.18
C ASP A 15 15.18 -4.67 -6.11
N THR A 16 15.04 -4.35 -7.39
CA THR A 16 15.95 -4.79 -8.46
C THR A 16 17.36 -4.25 -8.25
N ALA A 17 17.53 -3.10 -7.58
CA ALA A 17 18.84 -2.57 -7.25
C ALA A 17 19.55 -3.42 -6.20
N SER A 18 18.83 -3.93 -5.19
CA SER A 18 19.35 -4.88 -4.22
C SER A 18 19.71 -6.22 -4.86
N LEU A 19 18.89 -6.75 -5.78
CA LEU A 19 19.21 -7.98 -6.53
C LEU A 19 20.47 -7.81 -7.38
N ARG A 20 20.57 -6.73 -8.18
CA ARG A 20 21.77 -6.42 -8.97
C ARG A 20 23.01 -6.20 -8.09
N SER A 21 22.83 -5.59 -6.93
CA SER A 21 23.91 -5.40 -5.94
C SER A 21 24.40 -6.74 -5.40
N ALA A 22 23.49 -7.66 -5.08
CA ALA A 22 23.83 -9.02 -4.68
C ALA A 22 24.55 -9.79 -5.81
N GLY A 23 24.05 -9.72 -7.05
CA GLY A 23 24.70 -10.35 -8.22
C GLY A 23 26.14 -9.88 -8.42
N ARG A 24 26.40 -8.56 -8.35
CA ARG A 24 27.77 -8.00 -8.40
C ARG A 24 28.67 -8.52 -7.29
N ARG A 25 28.15 -8.73 -6.07
CA ARG A 25 28.93 -9.31 -4.96
C ARG A 25 29.30 -10.77 -5.24
N PHE A 26 28.37 -11.55 -5.79
CA PHE A 26 28.65 -12.94 -6.17
C PHE A 26 29.66 -13.04 -7.32
N ARG A 27 29.58 -12.20 -8.36
CA ARG A 27 30.64 -12.11 -9.39
C ARG A 27 32.01 -11.77 -8.81
N ALA A 28 32.05 -10.83 -7.86
CA ALA A 28 33.31 -10.48 -7.20
C ALA A 28 33.88 -11.64 -6.37
N LEU A 29 33.02 -12.49 -5.79
CA LEU A 29 33.42 -13.73 -5.11
C LEU A 29 33.93 -14.78 -6.10
N ALA A 30 33.23 -14.98 -7.22
CA ALA A 30 33.64 -15.90 -8.27
C ALA A 30 35.04 -15.55 -8.81
N GLY A 31 35.29 -14.28 -9.13
CA GLY A 31 36.61 -13.83 -9.58
C GLY A 31 37.73 -14.03 -8.55
N LYS A 32 37.42 -13.91 -7.24
CA LYS A 32 38.40 -14.20 -6.17
C LYS A 32 38.68 -15.70 -6.06
N ALA A 33 37.66 -16.54 -6.15
CA ALA A 33 37.80 -17.98 -6.13
C ALA A 33 38.60 -18.49 -7.34
N ASP A 34 38.38 -17.92 -8.52
CA ASP A 34 39.14 -18.24 -9.74
C ASP A 34 40.60 -17.81 -9.68
N ALA A 35 40.85 -16.62 -9.15
CA ALA A 35 42.22 -16.17 -8.90
C ALA A 35 42.91 -17.12 -7.90
N ALA A 36 42.24 -17.52 -6.82
CA ALA A 36 42.79 -18.48 -5.85
C ALA A 36 43.05 -19.85 -6.50
N ALA A 37 42.12 -20.36 -7.31
CA ALA A 37 42.29 -21.62 -8.04
C ALA A 37 43.50 -21.59 -8.98
N SER A 38 43.74 -20.45 -9.64
CA SER A 38 44.89 -20.24 -10.53
C SER A 38 46.22 -20.25 -9.76
N HIS A 39 46.27 -19.65 -8.57
CA HIS A 39 47.44 -19.71 -7.71
C HIS A 39 47.72 -21.13 -7.21
N VAL A 40 46.68 -21.87 -6.78
CA VAL A 40 46.81 -23.26 -6.32
C VAL A 40 47.32 -24.16 -7.46
N ARG A 41 46.86 -23.94 -8.69
CA ARG A 41 47.32 -24.68 -9.87
C ARG A 41 48.81 -24.44 -10.19
N GLY A 42 49.32 -23.23 -9.94
CA GLY A 42 50.73 -22.88 -10.14
C GLY A 42 51.67 -23.26 -8.98
N ALA A 43 51.11 -23.59 -7.81
CA ALA A 43 51.86 -23.88 -6.60
C ALA A 43 52.75 -25.15 -6.62
N PRO A 44 52.38 -26.25 -7.31
CA PRO A 44 53.19 -27.47 -7.32
C PRO A 44 54.63 -27.21 -7.78
N GLU A 45 54.85 -26.36 -8.79
CA GLU A 45 56.20 -26.04 -9.29
C GLU A 45 57.08 -25.34 -8.24
N GLN A 46 56.47 -24.61 -7.30
CA GLN A 46 57.16 -23.84 -6.26
C GLN A 46 57.37 -24.62 -4.96
N LEU A 47 56.57 -25.65 -4.71
CA LEU A 47 56.53 -26.38 -3.43
C LEU A 47 57.29 -27.72 -3.45
N LEU A 48 57.77 -28.18 -4.61
CA LEU A 48 58.49 -29.46 -4.78
C LEU A 48 59.71 -29.66 -3.86
N THR A 49 60.26 -28.58 -3.29
CA THR A 49 61.48 -28.62 -2.45
C THR A 49 61.25 -28.30 -0.98
N VAL A 50 60.01 -27.99 -0.56
CA VAL A 50 59.70 -27.55 0.80
C VAL A 50 59.16 -28.73 1.64
N PRO A 51 59.84 -29.15 2.71
CA PRO A 51 59.37 -30.22 3.60
C PRO A 51 58.05 -29.85 4.29
N GLY A 52 57.09 -30.77 4.33
CA GLY A 52 55.78 -30.55 4.94
C GLY A 52 54.75 -29.83 4.04
N SER A 53 55.06 -29.65 2.75
CA SER A 53 54.12 -29.09 1.78
C SER A 53 52.92 -30.01 1.51
N PRO A 54 51.76 -29.46 1.14
CA PRO A 54 50.61 -30.23 0.66
C PRO A 54 50.99 -31.11 -0.53
N SER A 55 50.41 -32.30 -0.60
CA SER A 55 50.54 -33.19 -1.75
C SER A 55 49.86 -32.61 -2.99
N VAL A 56 50.30 -33.05 -4.17
CA VAL A 56 49.65 -32.68 -5.45
C VAL A 56 48.16 -33.04 -5.44
N GLY A 57 47.79 -34.17 -4.82
CA GLY A 57 46.40 -34.57 -4.66
C GLY A 57 45.59 -33.57 -3.83
N GLU A 58 46.12 -33.13 -2.69
CA GLU A 58 45.46 -32.11 -1.85
C GLU A 58 45.33 -30.77 -2.57
N LEU A 59 46.37 -30.33 -3.31
CA LEU A 59 46.31 -29.11 -4.12
C LEU A 59 45.27 -29.22 -5.24
N LEU A 60 45.16 -30.38 -5.90
CA LEU A 60 44.13 -30.63 -6.91
C LEU A 60 42.72 -30.59 -6.30
N THR A 61 42.51 -31.17 -5.12
CA THR A 61 41.22 -31.10 -4.41
C THR A 61 40.84 -29.67 -4.05
N VAL A 62 41.78 -28.86 -3.54
CA VAL A 62 41.52 -27.45 -3.25
C VAL A 62 41.23 -26.66 -4.54
N HIS A 63 41.96 -26.95 -5.61
CA HIS A 63 41.72 -26.33 -6.92
C HIS A 63 40.31 -26.63 -7.44
N THR A 64 39.84 -27.88 -7.37
CA THR A 64 38.48 -28.25 -7.81
C THR A 64 37.42 -27.57 -6.95
N LEU A 65 37.57 -27.57 -5.62
CA LEU A 65 36.62 -26.90 -4.73
C LEU A 65 36.49 -25.39 -5.01
N LEU A 66 37.61 -24.71 -5.27
CA LEU A 66 37.61 -23.29 -5.63
C LEU A 66 36.96 -23.05 -7.00
N ARG A 67 37.19 -23.96 -7.95
CA ARG A 67 36.57 -23.89 -9.28
C ARG A 67 35.05 -24.09 -9.25
N ASP A 68 34.59 -25.02 -8.42
CA ASP A 68 33.17 -25.32 -8.23
C ASP A 68 32.48 -24.15 -7.53
N ALA A 69 33.06 -23.62 -6.45
CA ALA A 69 32.55 -22.45 -5.74
C ALA A 69 32.49 -21.19 -6.63
N ALA A 70 33.46 -21.02 -7.55
CA ALA A 70 33.42 -19.94 -8.51
C ALA A 70 32.26 -20.10 -9.51
N ALA A 71 32.05 -21.32 -10.01
CA ALA A 71 30.95 -21.62 -10.93
C ALA A 71 29.57 -21.40 -10.28
N GLU A 72 29.39 -21.89 -9.05
CA GLU A 72 28.14 -21.68 -8.29
C GLU A 72 27.87 -20.18 -8.03
N ALA A 73 28.91 -19.41 -7.68
CA ALA A 73 28.77 -17.98 -7.46
C ALA A 73 28.42 -17.22 -8.75
N ASP A 74 28.99 -17.60 -9.90
CA ASP A 74 28.63 -17.00 -11.19
C ASP A 74 27.20 -17.36 -11.61
N GLU A 75 26.75 -18.60 -11.38
CA GLU A 75 25.38 -19.03 -11.67
C GLU A 75 24.36 -18.28 -10.81
N LEU A 76 24.64 -18.12 -9.51
CA LEU A 76 23.81 -17.31 -8.61
C LEU A 76 23.78 -15.84 -9.03
N ALA A 77 24.92 -15.28 -9.46
CA ALA A 77 24.97 -13.91 -9.95
C ALA A 77 24.12 -13.71 -11.20
N ALA A 78 24.20 -14.63 -12.17
CA ALA A 78 23.39 -14.61 -13.38
C ALA A 78 21.89 -14.72 -13.05
N SER A 79 21.51 -15.65 -12.16
CA SER A 79 20.13 -15.85 -11.73
C SER A 79 19.54 -14.61 -11.05
N LEU A 80 20.32 -13.92 -10.21
CA LEU A 80 19.89 -12.68 -9.53
C LEU A 80 19.71 -11.51 -10.50
N GLU A 81 20.53 -11.45 -11.55
CA GLU A 81 20.43 -10.40 -12.57
C GLU A 81 19.28 -10.63 -13.54
N GLU A 82 19.07 -11.87 -13.98
CA GLU A 82 17.91 -12.27 -14.78
C GLU A 82 16.60 -12.03 -14.00
N ALA A 83 16.57 -12.37 -12.71
CA ALA A 83 15.43 -12.05 -11.85
C ALA A 83 15.18 -10.53 -11.76
N ALA A 84 16.24 -9.72 -11.60
CA ALA A 84 16.12 -8.26 -11.58
C ALA A 84 15.59 -7.70 -12.92
N ASP A 85 16.06 -8.22 -14.05
CA ASP A 85 15.56 -7.84 -15.38
C ASP A 85 14.09 -8.24 -15.57
N LEU A 86 13.69 -9.42 -15.09
CA LEU A 86 12.29 -9.88 -15.13
C LEU A 86 11.36 -8.99 -14.32
N TYR A 87 11.72 -8.65 -13.08
CA TYR A 87 10.93 -7.75 -12.27
C TYR A 87 10.87 -6.34 -12.85
N GLU A 88 11.99 -5.81 -13.37
CA GLU A 88 12.00 -4.49 -14.03
C GLU A 88 11.14 -4.50 -15.30
N ALA A 89 11.16 -5.57 -16.10
CA ALA A 89 10.32 -5.70 -17.29
C ALA A 89 8.82 -5.77 -16.95
N VAL A 90 8.43 -6.52 -15.90
CA VAL A 90 7.05 -6.57 -15.41
C VAL A 90 6.56 -5.19 -14.99
N GLU A 91 7.39 -4.46 -14.23
CA GLU A 91 7.10 -3.11 -13.77
C GLU A 91 6.90 -2.12 -14.93
N LEU A 92 7.81 -2.16 -15.92
CA LEU A 92 7.71 -1.29 -17.11
C LEU A 92 6.48 -1.59 -17.95
N LEU A 93 6.10 -2.86 -18.10
CA LEU A 93 4.88 -3.26 -18.80
C LEU A 93 3.61 -2.80 -18.08
N ALA A 94 3.59 -2.87 -16.75
CA ALA A 94 2.49 -2.35 -15.94
C ALA A 94 2.36 -0.82 -16.11
N GLN A 95 3.47 -0.09 -15.97
CA GLN A 95 3.49 1.37 -16.18
C GLN A 95 3.07 1.77 -17.60
N ARG A 96 3.46 0.99 -18.60
CA ARG A 96 3.10 1.21 -20.01
C ARG A 96 1.60 1.05 -20.24
N ALA A 97 0.97 0.06 -19.60
CA ALA A 97 -0.48 -0.13 -19.67
C ALA A 97 -1.23 1.09 -19.10
N VAL A 98 -0.78 1.61 -17.95
CA VAL A 98 -1.31 2.83 -17.34
C VAL A 98 -1.13 4.05 -18.25
N ALA A 99 0.08 4.27 -18.79
CA ALA A 99 0.36 5.37 -19.70
C ALA A 99 -0.50 5.31 -20.99
N THR A 100 -0.75 4.10 -21.50
CA THR A 100 -1.63 3.86 -22.65
C THR A 100 -3.07 4.24 -22.34
N ALA A 101 -3.59 3.79 -21.19
CA ALA A 101 -4.94 4.13 -20.74
C ALA A 101 -5.11 5.65 -20.52
N ALA A 102 -4.05 6.32 -20.05
CA ALA A 102 -4.02 7.77 -19.86
C ALA A 102 -3.80 8.58 -21.15
N GLY A 103 -3.52 7.93 -22.28
CA GLY A 103 -3.24 8.61 -23.56
C GLY A 103 -1.90 9.36 -23.61
N ASP A 104 -0.96 9.07 -22.70
CA ASP A 104 0.36 9.74 -22.66
C ASP A 104 1.36 9.03 -23.58
N ALA A 105 1.30 9.36 -24.87
CA ALA A 105 2.18 8.78 -25.90
C ALA A 105 3.68 8.99 -25.59
N ALA A 106 4.04 10.13 -25.00
CA ALA A 106 5.44 10.42 -24.68
C ALA A 106 5.94 9.55 -23.52
N ALA A 107 5.09 9.22 -22.55
CA ALA A 107 5.43 8.25 -21.51
C ALA A 107 5.55 6.83 -22.07
N VAL A 108 4.65 6.42 -22.96
CA VAL A 108 4.72 5.11 -23.65
C VAL A 108 6.05 4.96 -24.38
N ASP A 109 6.46 5.94 -25.19
CA ASP A 109 7.73 5.88 -25.93
C ASP A 109 8.95 5.75 -25.00
N ARG A 110 8.96 6.46 -23.87
CA ARG A 110 10.05 6.38 -22.88
C ARG A 110 10.12 5.01 -22.21
N LEU A 111 8.96 4.43 -21.90
CA LEU A 111 8.84 3.12 -21.27
C LEU A 111 9.24 2.02 -22.24
N ASP A 112 8.81 2.10 -23.51
CA ASP A 112 9.19 1.16 -24.55
C ASP A 112 10.70 1.17 -24.79
N ALA A 113 11.31 2.35 -24.93
CA ALA A 113 12.76 2.45 -25.07
C ALA A 113 13.53 1.91 -23.84
N ARG A 114 12.94 1.94 -22.65
CA ARG A 114 13.55 1.37 -21.44
C ARG A 114 13.37 -0.14 -21.37
N LEU A 115 12.19 -0.64 -21.73
CA LEU A 115 11.90 -2.06 -21.80
C LEU A 115 12.82 -2.74 -22.81
N GLU A 116 13.02 -2.14 -23.99
CA GLU A 116 13.98 -2.61 -25.00
C GLU A 116 15.40 -2.78 -24.44
N ARG A 117 15.86 -1.85 -23.59
CA ARG A 117 17.18 -1.95 -22.94
C ARG A 117 17.25 -3.08 -21.92
N VAL A 118 16.19 -3.31 -21.16
CA VAL A 118 16.13 -4.36 -20.12
C VAL A 118 16.08 -5.75 -20.76
N VAL A 119 15.36 -5.91 -21.87
CA VAL A 119 15.19 -7.21 -22.53
C VAL A 119 16.23 -7.49 -23.63
N ALA A 120 17.12 -6.53 -23.91
CA ALA A 120 18.15 -6.66 -24.94
C ALA A 120 19.07 -7.87 -24.71
N ASP A 121 19.45 -8.09 -23.46
CA ASP A 121 20.36 -9.17 -23.07
C ASP A 121 19.61 -10.48 -22.76
N HIS A 122 18.30 -10.42 -22.50
CA HIS A 122 17.45 -11.56 -22.11
C HIS A 122 16.09 -11.53 -22.84
N PRO A 123 16.01 -11.98 -24.11
CA PRO A 123 14.79 -11.88 -24.91
C PRO A 123 13.63 -12.75 -24.39
N ASP A 124 13.91 -13.80 -23.62
CA ASP A 124 12.91 -14.65 -22.96
C ASP A 124 12.25 -13.96 -21.76
N VAL A 125 12.92 -12.98 -21.15
CA VAL A 125 12.37 -12.15 -20.07
C VAL A 125 11.15 -11.37 -20.55
N ALA A 126 11.16 -10.82 -21.77
CA ALA A 126 10.01 -10.10 -22.32
C ALA A 126 8.75 -10.97 -22.34
N ARG A 127 8.86 -12.20 -22.85
CA ARG A 127 7.75 -13.16 -22.91
C ARG A 127 7.25 -13.52 -21.51
N ARG A 128 8.17 -13.86 -20.59
CA ARG A 128 7.82 -14.22 -19.20
C ARG A 128 7.21 -13.05 -18.44
N ALA A 129 7.67 -11.83 -18.67
CA ALA A 129 7.11 -10.62 -18.08
C ALA A 129 5.68 -10.38 -18.60
N HIS A 130 5.43 -10.54 -19.90
CA HIS A 130 4.08 -10.47 -20.46
C HIS A 130 3.16 -11.56 -19.89
N GLU A 131 3.64 -12.79 -19.74
CA GLU A 131 2.90 -13.89 -19.10
C GLU A 131 2.56 -13.58 -17.63
N LEU A 132 3.51 -13.00 -16.87
CA LEU A 132 3.31 -12.61 -15.47
C LEU A 132 2.36 -11.42 -15.33
N VAL A 133 2.41 -10.42 -16.22
CA VAL A 133 1.47 -9.29 -16.22
C VAL A 133 0.06 -9.78 -16.60
N ALA A 134 -0.04 -10.68 -17.58
CA ALA A 134 -1.33 -11.30 -17.94
C ALA A 134 -1.89 -12.17 -16.81
N ALA A 135 -1.04 -12.91 -16.09
CA ALA A 135 -1.45 -13.70 -14.93
C ALA A 135 -1.75 -12.83 -13.69
N GLY A 136 -1.04 -11.72 -13.51
CA GLY A 136 -1.20 -10.77 -12.41
C GLY A 136 -2.42 -9.86 -12.57
N GLY A 137 -2.91 -9.66 -13.79
CA GLY A 137 -4.18 -8.99 -14.08
C GLY A 137 -5.41 -9.74 -13.57
N ASP A 138 -5.27 -11.02 -13.24
CA ASP A 138 -6.34 -11.92 -12.75
C ASP A 138 -6.10 -12.39 -11.30
N GLY A 139 -5.06 -11.91 -10.62
CA GLY A 139 -4.51 -12.48 -9.37
C GLY A 139 -5.19 -12.09 -8.05
N SER A 140 -6.41 -11.56 -8.06
CA SER A 140 -7.14 -11.35 -6.80
C SER A 140 -7.72 -12.67 -6.28
N ASP A 141 -7.72 -12.86 -4.96
CA ASP A 141 -8.47 -13.97 -4.37
C ASP A 141 -9.95 -13.91 -4.75
N LEU A 142 -10.48 -12.72 -5.04
CA LEU A 142 -11.81 -12.50 -5.59
C LEU A 142 -12.01 -13.19 -6.94
N SER A 143 -11.06 -13.09 -7.88
CA SER A 143 -11.11 -13.78 -9.17
C SER A 143 -11.10 -15.30 -8.97
N ARG A 144 -10.29 -15.79 -8.03
CA ARG A 144 -10.27 -17.20 -7.62
C ARG A 144 -11.60 -17.61 -6.99
N GLN A 145 -12.13 -16.88 -6.02
CA GLN A 145 -13.42 -17.14 -5.37
C GLN A 145 -14.58 -17.11 -6.38
N ALA A 146 -14.59 -16.17 -7.31
CA ALA A 146 -15.56 -16.11 -8.42
C ALA A 146 -15.43 -17.32 -9.36
N TRP A 147 -14.20 -17.77 -9.66
CA TRP A 147 -13.93 -18.95 -10.48
C TRP A 147 -14.35 -20.28 -9.81
N TRP A 148 -14.13 -20.42 -8.50
CA TRP A 148 -14.59 -21.58 -7.73
C TRP A 148 -16.11 -21.56 -7.49
N GLY A 149 -16.70 -20.38 -7.22
CA GLY A 149 -18.14 -20.19 -7.09
C GLY A 149 -18.90 -20.56 -8.37
N SER A 150 -18.39 -20.14 -9.53
CA SER A 150 -19.00 -20.43 -10.84
C SER A 150 -18.95 -21.91 -11.27
N ARG A 151 -18.16 -22.77 -10.60
CA ARG A 151 -18.03 -24.20 -10.95
C ARG A 151 -18.49 -25.18 -9.89
N GLY A 152 -18.91 -24.74 -8.69
CA GLY A 152 -19.23 -25.65 -7.59
C GLY A 152 -20.43 -25.31 -6.70
N LEU A 153 -20.85 -24.04 -6.58
CA LEU A 153 -21.94 -23.63 -5.68
C LEU A 153 -22.63 -22.38 -6.21
N ASP A 154 -23.87 -22.57 -6.69
CA ASP A 154 -24.93 -21.58 -6.98
C ASP A 154 -24.53 -20.29 -7.77
N PRO A 155 -24.99 -20.09 -9.03
CA PRO A 155 -24.76 -18.85 -9.80
C PRO A 155 -25.22 -17.56 -9.09
N VAL A 156 -26.02 -17.66 -8.03
CA VAL A 156 -26.36 -16.54 -7.15
C VAL A 156 -25.13 -15.93 -6.48
N VAL A 157 -24.15 -16.73 -6.02
CA VAL A 157 -22.98 -16.22 -5.28
C VAL A 157 -22.09 -15.33 -6.16
N GLY A 158 -21.90 -15.70 -7.43
CA GLY A 158 -21.12 -14.92 -8.38
C GLY A 158 -21.73 -13.56 -8.74
N MET A 159 -23.03 -13.36 -8.50
CA MET A 159 -23.73 -12.09 -8.77
C MET A 159 -23.74 -11.14 -7.55
N LEU A 160 -23.45 -11.64 -6.34
CA LEU A 160 -23.54 -10.85 -5.10
C LEU A 160 -22.50 -9.73 -5.05
N VAL A 161 -21.24 -10.00 -5.44
CA VAL A 161 -20.17 -9.00 -5.36
C VAL A 161 -20.42 -7.79 -6.27
N PRO A 162 -20.71 -7.96 -7.58
CA PRO A 162 -21.04 -6.82 -8.45
C PRO A 162 -22.28 -6.04 -8.00
N ALA A 163 -23.31 -6.73 -7.50
CA ALA A 163 -24.52 -6.07 -6.99
C ALA A 163 -24.23 -5.23 -5.74
N THR A 164 -23.37 -5.72 -4.85
CA THR A 164 -22.99 -5.03 -3.62
C THR A 164 -22.11 -3.81 -3.90
N LEU A 165 -21.17 -3.92 -4.85
CA LEU A 165 -20.38 -2.78 -5.33
C LEU A 165 -21.27 -1.69 -5.91
N ALA A 166 -22.23 -2.05 -6.77
CA ALA A 166 -23.17 -1.10 -7.35
C ALA A 166 -24.05 -0.43 -6.29
N ALA A 167 -24.51 -1.17 -5.28
CA ALA A 167 -25.27 -0.62 -4.15
C ALA A 167 -24.46 0.37 -3.30
N LEU A 168 -23.13 0.22 -3.27
CA LEU A 168 -22.19 1.12 -2.60
C LEU A 168 -21.69 2.26 -3.50
N GLY A 169 -22.20 2.35 -4.73
CA GLY A 169 -21.89 3.41 -5.68
C GLY A 169 -20.69 3.13 -6.58
N PHE A 170 -20.14 1.92 -6.61
CA PHE A 170 -19.02 1.57 -7.48
C PHE A 170 -19.53 0.80 -8.71
N GLY A 171 -19.68 1.51 -9.82
CA GLY A 171 -20.10 0.95 -11.12
C GLY A 171 -18.93 0.54 -12.02
N VAL A 172 -19.23 -0.05 -13.19
CA VAL A 172 -18.21 -0.46 -14.18
C VAL A 172 -17.41 0.71 -14.76
N ASP A 173 -18.01 1.90 -14.84
CA ASP A 173 -17.34 3.13 -15.30
C ASP A 173 -16.26 3.62 -14.31
N ALA A 174 -16.20 3.02 -13.13
CA ALA A 174 -15.24 3.32 -12.07
C ALA A 174 -13.92 2.53 -12.20
N LEU A 175 -13.82 1.61 -13.17
CA LEU A 175 -12.61 0.82 -13.38
C LEU A 175 -11.45 1.72 -13.84
N GLY A 176 -10.30 1.60 -13.18
CA GLY A 176 -9.07 2.33 -13.54
C GLY A 176 -8.86 3.68 -12.83
N LEU A 177 -9.79 4.11 -11.98
CA LEU A 177 -9.63 5.32 -11.14
C LEU A 177 -8.93 5.06 -9.79
N GLY A 178 -8.51 3.81 -9.57
CA GLY A 178 -7.89 3.37 -8.32
C GLY A 178 -6.59 4.09 -7.96
N PRO A 179 -5.57 4.15 -8.84
CA PRO A 179 -4.38 4.94 -8.58
C PRO A 179 -4.67 6.45 -8.71
N VAL A 180 -4.39 7.20 -7.65
CA VAL A 180 -4.53 8.67 -7.64
C VAL A 180 -3.13 9.31 -7.71
N ALA A 181 -2.88 10.16 -8.70
CA ALA A 181 -1.57 10.77 -8.88
C ALA A 181 -1.36 11.97 -7.94
N ALA A 182 -0.10 12.24 -7.57
CA ALA A 182 0.27 13.33 -6.66
C ALA A 182 -0.24 14.73 -7.09
N ARG A 183 -0.45 14.93 -8.40
CA ARG A 183 -0.93 16.19 -9.01
C ARG A 183 -2.45 16.29 -9.08
N ASP A 184 -3.18 15.21 -8.84
CA ASP A 184 -4.62 15.19 -8.98
C ASP A 184 -5.26 15.96 -7.83
N ARG A 185 -6.29 16.75 -8.14
CA ARG A 185 -7.00 17.58 -7.18
C ARG A 185 -8.49 17.34 -7.30
N LEU A 186 -9.19 17.44 -6.17
CA LEU A 186 -10.64 17.35 -6.16
C LEU A 186 -11.24 18.56 -6.89
N THR A 187 -12.25 18.29 -7.71
CA THR A 187 -13.02 19.31 -8.40
C THR A 187 -14.34 19.59 -7.67
N GLY A 188 -15.02 20.69 -8.02
CA GLY A 188 -16.28 21.08 -7.39
C GLY A 188 -16.12 21.72 -5.99
N GLY A 189 -17.26 22.08 -5.38
CA GLY A 189 -17.32 22.82 -4.11
C GLY A 189 -17.54 21.98 -2.86
N GLY A 190 -17.95 20.71 -3.00
CA GLY A 190 -18.45 19.89 -1.90
C GLY A 190 -19.80 20.38 -1.37
N ASP A 191 -20.64 19.47 -0.91
CA ASP A 191 -21.93 19.87 -0.34
C ASP A 191 -21.74 20.46 1.07
N PRO A 192 -22.43 21.56 1.41
CA PRO A 192 -22.29 22.17 2.73
C PRO A 192 -22.71 21.24 3.87
N VAL A 193 -21.95 21.25 4.96
CA VAL A 193 -22.19 20.41 6.15
C VAL A 193 -22.16 21.20 7.46
N THR A 194 -22.98 20.76 8.40
CA THR A 194 -22.83 21.06 9.82
C THR A 194 -22.05 19.95 10.50
N VAL A 195 -21.24 20.33 11.49
CA VAL A 195 -20.49 19.39 12.31
C VAL A 195 -20.74 19.76 13.76
N ARG A 196 -21.09 18.78 14.58
CA ARG A 196 -21.38 18.93 15.99
C ARG A 196 -20.35 18.15 16.81
N PRO A 197 -19.61 18.80 17.73
CA PRO A 197 -18.72 18.10 18.63
C PRO A 197 -19.51 17.20 19.60
N LEU A 198 -19.02 15.97 19.79
CA LEU A 198 -19.45 15.06 20.83
C LEU A 198 -18.58 15.25 22.10
N ALA A 199 -18.82 14.42 23.12
CA ALA A 199 -18.08 14.49 24.37
C ALA A 199 -16.57 14.33 24.15
N ALA A 200 -15.78 15.19 24.78
CA ALA A 200 -14.33 15.04 24.80
C ALA A 200 -13.89 14.10 25.92
N SER A 201 -12.78 13.40 25.70
CA SER A 201 -12.13 12.55 26.69
C SER A 201 -10.62 12.76 26.65
N SER A 202 -9.96 12.59 27.80
CA SER A 202 -8.51 12.45 27.84
C SER A 202 -8.16 10.98 27.57
N VAL A 203 -7.18 10.76 26.69
CA VAL A 203 -6.78 9.42 26.25
C VAL A 203 -5.26 9.30 26.24
N ALA A 204 -4.74 8.07 26.23
CA ALA A 204 -3.34 7.84 25.91
C ALA A 204 -3.13 7.83 24.39
N PRO A 205 -1.94 8.24 23.88
CA PRO A 205 -1.53 7.98 22.51
C PRO A 205 -1.67 6.50 22.12
N PRO A 206 -1.98 6.17 20.85
CA PRO A 206 -2.01 4.78 20.42
C PRO A 206 -0.57 4.27 20.35
N ALA A 207 -0.31 3.07 20.86
CA ALA A 207 1.03 2.46 20.84
C ALA A 207 1.24 1.55 19.61
N THR A 208 0.18 1.18 18.91
CA THR A 208 0.20 0.16 17.86
C THR A 208 -0.78 0.51 16.73
N LEU A 209 -0.62 -0.15 15.57
CA LEU A 209 -1.52 0.01 14.43
C LEU A 209 -2.94 -0.48 14.79
N ALA A 210 -3.08 -1.59 15.53
CA ALA A 210 -4.38 -2.07 15.98
C ALA A 210 -5.07 -1.08 16.94
N ALA A 211 -4.29 -0.45 17.85
CA ALA A 211 -4.81 0.58 18.74
C ALA A 211 -5.27 1.84 17.96
N ALA A 212 -4.55 2.21 16.89
CA ALA A 212 -4.95 3.28 15.99
C ALA A 212 -6.19 2.90 15.14
N ALA A 213 -6.26 1.66 14.65
CA ALA A 213 -7.41 1.13 13.92
C ALA A 213 -8.70 1.19 14.76
N ALA A 214 -8.61 0.83 16.04
CA ALA A 214 -9.73 0.87 16.99
C ALA A 214 -10.26 2.28 17.30
N ARG A 215 -9.56 3.33 16.86
CA ARG A 215 -9.97 4.73 17.04
C ARG A 215 -10.90 5.23 15.94
N ILE A 216 -10.99 4.50 14.82
CA ILE A 216 -11.90 4.84 13.72
C ILE A 216 -13.34 4.70 14.23
N PRO A 217 -14.18 5.75 14.11
CA PRO A 217 -15.55 5.69 14.59
C PRO A 217 -16.34 4.53 13.97
N GLY A 218 -17.10 3.83 14.82
CA GLY A 218 -17.92 2.68 14.44
C GLY A 218 -19.40 3.03 14.27
N SER A 219 -20.30 2.22 14.83
CA SER A 219 -21.75 2.36 14.65
C SER A 219 -22.42 3.50 15.43
N GLY A 220 -21.66 4.39 16.07
CA GLY A 220 -22.18 5.52 16.86
C GLY A 220 -22.56 6.74 16.03
N GLU A 221 -22.85 7.86 16.73
CA GLU A 221 -23.14 9.16 16.12
C GLU A 221 -21.89 9.83 15.50
N GLY A 222 -20.69 9.47 15.95
CA GLY A 222 -19.45 10.06 15.48
C GLY A 222 -19.07 9.55 14.09
N HIS A 223 -18.71 10.48 13.20
CA HIS A 223 -18.15 10.17 11.88
C HIS A 223 -16.64 10.39 11.84
N VAL A 224 -16.17 11.45 12.52
CA VAL A 224 -14.76 11.83 12.56
C VAL A 224 -14.33 11.94 14.01
N ARG A 225 -13.24 11.26 14.37
CA ARG A 225 -12.55 11.46 15.65
C ARG A 225 -11.31 12.30 15.41
N VAL A 226 -11.15 13.37 16.17
CA VAL A 226 -9.91 14.15 16.19
C VAL A 226 -9.29 14.08 17.58
N GLU A 227 -7.99 13.79 17.61
CA GLU A 227 -7.18 13.83 18.81
C GLU A 227 -6.18 14.95 18.70
N ARG A 228 -6.16 15.82 19.71
CA ARG A 228 -5.21 16.92 19.81
C ARG A 228 -4.13 16.56 20.81
N TYR A 229 -2.90 16.50 20.33
CA TYR A 229 -1.68 16.20 21.09
C TYR A 229 -0.99 17.51 21.44
N THR A 230 -0.82 17.78 22.73
CA THR A 230 0.04 18.87 23.20
C THR A 230 1.42 18.28 23.44
N MET A 231 2.38 18.65 22.59
CA MET A 231 3.75 18.15 22.65
C MET A 231 4.57 18.95 23.66
N PRO A 232 5.71 18.40 24.13
CA PRO A 232 6.67 19.16 24.92
C PRO A 232 7.05 20.47 24.23
N GLY A 233 7.03 21.57 24.98
CA GLY A 233 7.26 22.91 24.44
C GLY A 233 6.00 23.58 23.86
N GLY A 234 4.82 22.94 23.98
CA GLY A 234 3.52 23.55 23.69
C GLY A 234 3.10 23.54 22.22
N SER A 235 3.89 22.93 21.33
CA SER A 235 3.46 22.69 19.95
C SER A 235 2.31 21.67 19.91
N GLN A 236 1.48 21.76 18.88
CA GLN A 236 0.32 20.89 18.72
C GLN A 236 0.48 20.00 17.50
N GLN A 237 0.02 18.76 17.63
CA GLN A 237 -0.17 17.83 16.53
C GLN A 237 -1.58 17.24 16.63
N PHE A 238 -2.09 16.76 15.51
CA PHE A 238 -3.44 16.21 15.43
C PHE A 238 -3.41 14.80 14.83
N ALA A 239 -4.23 13.90 15.36
CA ALA A 239 -4.59 12.67 14.66
C ALA A 239 -6.07 12.71 14.28
N VAL A 240 -6.40 12.36 13.05
CA VAL A 240 -7.78 12.29 12.56
C VAL A 240 -8.11 10.88 12.11
N TYR A 241 -9.23 10.36 12.60
CA TYR A 241 -9.74 9.02 12.28
C TYR A 241 -11.12 9.15 11.65
N VAL A 242 -11.28 8.62 10.44
CA VAL A 242 -12.46 8.86 9.60
C VAL A 242 -13.16 7.55 9.26
N THR A 243 -14.46 7.47 9.57
CA THR A 243 -15.29 6.30 9.28
C THR A 243 -15.44 6.03 7.78
N GLY A 244 -15.75 4.78 7.44
CA GLY A 244 -16.33 4.41 6.15
C GLY A 244 -17.80 4.81 6.00
N THR A 245 -18.44 4.38 4.92
CA THR A 245 -19.83 4.72 4.57
C THR A 245 -20.82 4.36 5.70
N ARG A 246 -21.72 5.29 6.04
CA ARG A 246 -22.71 5.18 7.12
C ARG A 246 -24.16 5.09 6.63
N SER A 247 -24.44 5.56 5.41
CA SER A 247 -25.79 5.53 4.84
C SER A 247 -25.78 5.36 3.32
N VAL A 248 -26.95 5.12 2.73
CA VAL A 248 -27.16 5.07 1.28
C VAL A 248 -27.46 6.45 0.66
N GLY A 249 -27.58 7.49 1.48
CA GLY A 249 -27.96 8.85 1.06
C GLY A 249 -28.62 9.65 2.17
N GLY A 250 -29.28 10.76 1.78
CA GLY A 250 -30.04 11.60 2.71
C GLY A 250 -29.20 12.73 3.30
N SER A 251 -29.35 12.96 4.61
CA SER A 251 -28.62 14.03 5.31
C SER A 251 -27.26 13.61 5.86
N ASP A 252 -26.93 12.31 5.87
CA ASP A 252 -25.62 11.85 6.32
C ASP A 252 -24.56 12.19 5.25
N PRO A 253 -23.47 12.92 5.60
CA PRO A 253 -22.44 13.26 4.64
C PRO A 253 -21.51 12.08 4.30
N PHE A 254 -21.53 10.98 5.05
CA PHE A 254 -20.77 9.75 4.78
C PHE A 254 -21.64 8.72 4.04
N ASP A 255 -22.33 9.17 3.00
CA ASP A 255 -23.25 8.38 2.21
C ASP A 255 -22.61 7.77 0.95
N VAL A 256 -23.34 6.86 0.28
CA VAL A 256 -22.94 6.30 -1.02
C VAL A 256 -22.72 7.39 -2.08
N GLY A 257 -23.46 8.50 -2.04
CA GLY A 257 -23.23 9.64 -2.95
C GLY A 257 -21.81 10.21 -2.81
N SER A 258 -21.30 10.30 -1.59
CA SER A 258 -19.93 10.74 -1.33
C SER A 258 -18.86 9.73 -1.76
N ASN A 259 -19.18 8.43 -1.85
CA ASN A 259 -18.28 7.44 -2.46
C ASN A 259 -18.04 7.79 -3.93
N LEU A 260 -19.13 7.97 -4.67
CA LEU A 260 -19.11 8.31 -6.08
C LEU A 260 -18.32 9.59 -6.35
N GLN A 261 -18.61 10.65 -5.60
CA GLN A 261 -17.91 11.93 -5.72
C GLN A 261 -16.40 11.77 -5.51
N LEU A 262 -15.99 11.20 -4.37
CA LEU A 262 -14.56 11.07 -4.03
C LEU A 262 -13.80 10.20 -5.02
N TYR A 263 -14.42 9.09 -5.44
CA TYR A 263 -13.83 8.14 -6.37
C TYR A 263 -13.72 8.73 -7.79
N ALA A 264 -14.67 9.60 -8.19
CA ALA A 264 -14.60 10.38 -9.43
C ALA A 264 -13.66 11.60 -9.36
N GLY A 265 -13.03 11.87 -8.21
CA GLY A 265 -12.17 13.05 -8.03
C GLY A 265 -12.94 14.36 -7.81
N GLU A 266 -14.13 14.28 -7.23
CA GLU A 266 -14.96 15.42 -6.83
C GLU A 266 -14.95 15.59 -5.30
N LYS A 267 -15.10 16.83 -4.83
CA LYS A 267 -15.30 17.11 -3.42
C LYS A 267 -16.63 16.56 -2.94
N SER A 268 -16.60 15.87 -1.80
CA SER A 268 -17.79 15.33 -1.14
C SER A 268 -18.14 16.04 0.17
N ALA A 269 -19.34 15.79 0.67
CA ALA A 269 -19.75 16.23 1.99
C ALA A 269 -18.89 15.61 3.11
N SER A 270 -18.50 14.33 2.98
CA SER A 270 -17.62 13.68 3.96
C SER A 270 -16.22 14.30 4.03
N TYR A 271 -15.70 14.79 2.91
CA TYR A 271 -14.45 15.56 2.88
C TYR A 271 -14.59 16.90 3.61
N GLU A 272 -15.64 17.67 3.29
CA GLU A 272 -15.90 18.95 3.97
C GLU A 272 -16.17 18.78 5.48
N ALA A 273 -16.85 17.69 5.87
CA ALA A 273 -17.10 17.35 7.27
C ALA A 273 -15.78 17.09 8.03
N THR A 274 -14.85 16.38 7.41
CA THR A 274 -13.54 16.08 7.99
C THR A 274 -12.69 17.34 8.15
N LEU A 275 -12.64 18.20 7.12
CA LEU A 275 -11.95 19.49 7.22
C LEU A 275 -12.55 20.37 8.31
N LYS A 276 -13.88 20.38 8.46
CA LYS A 276 -14.56 21.14 9.51
C LYS A 276 -14.30 20.58 10.90
N ALA A 277 -14.33 19.25 11.07
CA ALA A 277 -13.99 18.61 12.36
C ALA A 277 -12.56 18.95 12.83
N LEU A 278 -11.58 18.93 11.92
CA LEU A 278 -10.21 19.35 12.21
C LEU A 278 -10.12 20.82 12.66
N ARG A 279 -10.80 21.73 11.96
CA ARG A 279 -10.85 23.15 12.34
C ARG A 279 -11.52 23.36 13.71
N GLU A 280 -12.63 22.66 13.98
CA GLU A 280 -13.34 22.71 15.27
C GLU A 280 -12.52 22.08 16.42
N ALA A 281 -11.60 21.17 16.11
CA ALA A 281 -10.62 20.64 17.07
C ALA A 281 -9.47 21.63 17.36
N GLY A 282 -9.36 22.69 16.55
CA GLY A 282 -8.37 23.75 16.68
C GLY A 282 -7.17 23.63 15.72
N ALA A 283 -7.18 22.67 14.79
CA ALA A 283 -6.13 22.54 13.79
C ALA A 283 -6.13 23.73 12.84
N ARG A 284 -4.94 24.26 12.54
CA ARG A 284 -4.70 25.38 11.64
C ARG A 284 -3.92 24.92 10.41
N PRO A 285 -3.99 25.67 9.29
CA PRO A 285 -3.15 25.39 8.15
C PRO A 285 -1.65 25.29 8.53
N GLY A 286 -0.98 24.25 8.06
CA GLY A 286 0.42 23.93 8.37
C GLY A 286 0.65 23.15 9.67
N ASP A 287 -0.37 22.94 10.51
CA ASP A 287 -0.22 22.04 11.67
C ASP A 287 -0.01 20.60 11.22
N VAL A 288 0.71 19.82 12.02
CA VAL A 288 1.00 18.41 11.74
C VAL A 288 -0.26 17.57 11.94
N VAL A 289 -0.58 16.74 10.94
CA VAL A 289 -1.70 15.80 10.97
C VAL A 289 -1.24 14.37 10.68
N HIS A 290 -1.73 13.43 11.49
CA HIS A 290 -1.66 11.98 11.24
C HIS A 290 -3.07 11.49 10.87
N ALA A 291 -3.24 11.03 9.64
CA ALA A 291 -4.54 10.73 9.06
C ALA A 291 -4.78 9.21 8.97
N PHE A 292 -5.92 8.76 9.47
CA PHE A 292 -6.34 7.36 9.49
C PHE A 292 -7.75 7.25 8.92
N GLY A 293 -7.98 6.34 7.99
CA GLY A 293 -9.28 6.22 7.36
C GLY A 293 -9.61 4.80 6.94
N HIS A 294 -10.90 4.46 7.01
CA HIS A 294 -11.44 3.19 6.50
C HIS A 294 -12.37 3.43 5.32
N SER A 295 -12.26 2.64 4.26
CA SER A 295 -13.16 2.68 3.10
C SER A 295 -13.29 4.11 2.53
N GLN A 296 -14.49 4.71 2.52
CA GLN A 296 -14.69 6.11 2.15
C GLN A 296 -13.79 7.09 2.94
N GLY A 297 -13.63 6.87 4.24
CA GLY A 297 -12.78 7.69 5.10
C GLY A 297 -11.31 7.64 4.69
N ALA A 298 -10.86 6.51 4.12
CA ALA A 298 -9.51 6.40 3.57
C ALA A 298 -9.34 7.31 2.35
N MET A 299 -10.31 7.35 1.42
CA MET A 299 -10.31 8.30 0.29
C MET A 299 -10.25 9.76 0.79
N VAL A 300 -11.02 10.08 1.82
CA VAL A 300 -11.00 11.41 2.45
C VAL A 300 -9.62 11.75 2.99
N THR A 301 -8.99 10.84 3.73
CA THR A 301 -7.66 11.06 4.33
C THR A 301 -6.54 11.10 3.30
N GLU A 302 -6.67 10.36 2.20
CA GLU A 302 -5.74 10.41 1.07
C GLU A 302 -5.79 11.76 0.36
N ARG A 303 -7.00 12.31 0.13
CA ARG A 303 -7.17 13.66 -0.40
C ARG A 303 -6.68 14.72 0.58
N LEU A 304 -6.92 14.54 1.88
CA LEU A 304 -6.37 15.42 2.91
C LEU A 304 -4.84 15.49 2.85
N ALA A 305 -4.16 14.36 2.59
CA ALA A 305 -2.72 14.32 2.44
C ALA A 305 -2.21 15.00 1.16
N LEU A 306 -2.97 14.92 0.05
CA LEU A 306 -2.57 15.52 -1.23
C LEU A 306 -2.83 17.03 -1.33
N GLU A 307 -3.92 17.50 -0.74
CA GLU A 307 -4.44 18.85 -0.98
C GLU A 307 -5.03 19.55 0.24
N GLY A 308 -5.04 18.87 1.39
CA GLY A 308 -5.43 19.50 2.65
C GLY A 308 -4.49 20.63 3.05
N PRO A 309 -4.95 21.62 3.82
CA PRO A 309 -4.12 22.75 4.23
C PRO A 309 -3.09 22.40 5.34
N TYR A 310 -2.88 21.12 5.65
CA TYR A 310 -2.12 20.65 6.81
C TYR A 310 -0.82 19.96 6.39
N ASP A 311 0.15 19.89 7.30
CA ASP A 311 1.36 19.07 7.14
C ASP A 311 1.04 17.61 7.51
N THR A 312 0.46 16.87 6.56
CA THR A 312 0.08 15.47 6.78
C THR A 312 1.33 14.59 6.76
N ARG A 313 1.78 14.12 7.92
CA ARG A 313 3.04 13.35 8.05
C ARG A 313 2.85 11.84 8.09
N THR A 314 1.65 11.38 8.35
CA THR A 314 1.31 9.96 8.35
C THR A 314 -0.07 9.79 7.76
N LEU A 315 -0.19 8.81 6.89
CA LEU A 315 -1.43 8.37 6.27
C LEU A 315 -1.54 6.86 6.45
N VAL A 316 -2.61 6.41 7.08
CA VAL A 316 -2.92 4.99 7.23
C VAL A 316 -4.30 4.72 6.64
N SER A 317 -4.36 3.91 5.58
CA SER A 317 -5.60 3.56 4.91
C SER A 317 -5.96 2.09 5.14
N PHE A 318 -7.22 1.84 5.50
CA PHE A 318 -7.79 0.49 5.67
C PHE A 318 -8.86 0.26 4.60
N GLY A 319 -8.64 -0.69 3.70
CA GLY A 319 -9.61 -1.04 2.65
C GLY A 319 -9.98 0.12 1.73
N ALA A 320 -9.00 0.96 1.40
CA ALA A 320 -9.24 2.06 0.47
C ALA A 320 -9.54 1.51 -0.93
N PRO A 321 -10.57 2.03 -1.62
CA PRO A 321 -10.83 1.71 -3.02
C PRO A 321 -9.87 2.44 -3.98
N VAL A 322 -9.02 3.33 -3.47
CA VAL A 322 -8.00 4.06 -4.23
C VAL A 322 -6.66 3.99 -3.50
N GLN A 323 -5.57 4.38 -4.17
CA GLN A 323 -4.28 4.61 -3.54
C GLN A 323 -3.65 5.90 -4.08
N ALA A 324 -3.47 6.88 -3.21
CA ALA A 324 -2.80 8.14 -3.53
C ALA A 324 -1.28 8.08 -3.45
N ASP A 325 -0.61 8.65 -4.46
CA ASP A 325 0.82 8.99 -4.38
C ASP A 325 1.01 10.27 -3.56
N VAL A 326 1.16 10.10 -2.25
CA VAL A 326 1.22 11.21 -1.27
C VAL A 326 2.61 11.86 -1.11
N GLY A 327 3.58 11.45 -1.92
CA GLY A 327 4.92 12.05 -1.97
C GLY A 327 5.80 11.83 -0.73
N ALA A 328 7.08 12.18 -0.86
CA ALA A 328 8.12 11.81 0.11
C ALA A 328 8.02 12.45 1.52
N GLY A 329 7.08 13.37 1.74
CA GLY A 329 6.84 14.02 3.04
C GLY A 329 5.92 13.23 3.97
N THR A 330 5.19 12.23 3.44
CA THR A 330 4.12 11.53 4.15
C THR A 330 4.45 10.05 4.28
N LEU A 331 4.55 9.52 5.50
CA LEU A 331 4.63 8.06 5.70
C LEU A 331 3.26 7.44 5.35
N ALA A 332 3.20 6.58 4.35
CA ALA A 332 1.98 5.94 3.88
C ALA A 332 1.95 4.44 4.26
N VAL A 333 0.86 4.03 4.92
CA VAL A 333 0.61 2.63 5.28
C VAL A 333 -0.75 2.22 4.74
N THR A 334 -0.77 1.32 3.74
CA THR A 334 -2.01 0.82 3.15
C THR A 334 -2.26 -0.60 3.61
N VAL A 335 -3.35 -0.85 4.33
CA VAL A 335 -3.79 -2.19 4.71
C VAL A 335 -4.97 -2.58 3.84
N ARG A 336 -4.81 -3.65 3.06
CA ARG A 336 -5.83 -4.13 2.11
C ARG A 336 -5.98 -5.64 2.18
N HIS A 337 -7.18 -6.15 1.92
CA HIS A 337 -7.39 -7.59 1.78
C HIS A 337 -7.55 -7.98 0.32
N THR A 338 -7.01 -9.15 -0.05
CA THR A 338 -7.04 -9.66 -1.43
C THR A 338 -8.42 -10.16 -1.86
N ASP A 339 -9.28 -10.42 -0.89
CA ASP A 339 -10.68 -10.84 -0.96
C ASP A 339 -11.67 -9.73 -0.56
N ASP A 340 -11.21 -8.48 -0.44
CA ASP A 340 -12.07 -7.32 -0.27
C ASP A 340 -12.36 -6.66 -1.63
N PRO A 341 -13.60 -6.73 -2.15
CA PRO A 341 -13.94 -6.21 -3.46
C PRO A 341 -13.93 -4.68 -3.53
N ILE A 342 -14.04 -3.98 -2.41
CA ILE A 342 -13.91 -2.52 -2.37
C ILE A 342 -12.44 -2.15 -2.51
N ALA A 343 -11.57 -2.81 -1.74
CA ALA A 343 -10.12 -2.59 -1.87
C ALA A 343 -9.62 -2.97 -3.28
N ALA A 344 -10.19 -3.98 -3.92
CA ALA A 344 -9.81 -4.38 -5.27
C ALA A 344 -10.03 -3.28 -6.33
N LEU A 345 -10.92 -2.30 -6.08
CA LEU A 345 -11.15 -1.16 -6.97
C LEU A 345 -9.90 -0.29 -7.17
N GLN A 346 -8.92 -0.38 -6.26
CA GLN A 346 -7.64 0.32 -6.43
C GLN A 346 -6.86 -0.19 -7.66
N GLY A 347 -7.26 -1.32 -8.26
CA GLY A 347 -6.66 -1.86 -9.48
C GLY A 347 -5.20 -2.29 -9.28
N GLY A 348 -4.86 -2.76 -8.07
CA GLY A 348 -3.48 -3.03 -7.67
C GLY A 348 -2.76 -1.81 -7.07
N GLY A 349 -3.29 -0.60 -7.25
CA GLY A 349 -2.71 0.64 -6.73
C GLY A 349 -1.53 1.12 -7.57
N HIS A 350 -0.61 1.86 -6.95
CA HIS A 350 0.64 2.26 -7.60
C HIS A 350 1.61 1.08 -7.62
N PRO A 351 2.30 0.83 -8.75
CA PRO A 351 3.15 -0.34 -8.87
C PRO A 351 4.39 -0.25 -7.96
N GLY A 352 4.98 0.95 -7.83
CA GLY A 352 6.06 1.25 -6.90
C GLY A 352 5.60 1.85 -5.56
N SER A 353 6.56 2.13 -4.68
CA SER A 353 6.28 2.69 -3.36
C SER A 353 5.66 4.09 -3.42
N VAL A 354 4.62 4.33 -2.61
CA VAL A 354 4.01 5.65 -2.42
C VAL A 354 4.40 6.24 -1.06
N GLY A 355 4.64 7.54 -1.02
CA GLY A 355 4.98 8.23 0.22
C GLY A 355 6.48 8.28 0.54
N ALA A 356 6.79 8.51 1.82
CA ALA A 356 8.15 8.63 2.35
C ALA A 356 8.87 7.27 2.42
N PRO A 357 10.22 7.26 2.50
CA PRO A 357 10.97 6.03 2.78
C PRO A 357 10.48 5.35 4.05
N GLY A 358 10.13 4.06 3.93
CA GLY A 358 9.53 3.29 5.00
C GLY A 358 8.01 3.15 4.90
N SER A 359 7.36 3.75 3.90
CA SER A 359 5.98 3.42 3.53
C SER A 359 5.85 1.96 3.11
N PHE A 360 4.66 1.38 3.32
CA PHE A 360 4.38 0.00 2.96
C PHE A 360 2.90 -0.30 2.75
N VAL A 361 2.65 -1.37 2.02
CA VAL A 361 1.36 -2.00 1.78
C VAL A 361 1.34 -3.35 2.50
N VAL A 362 0.25 -3.63 3.18
CA VAL A 362 -0.04 -4.90 3.87
C VAL A 362 -1.19 -5.59 3.14
N GLU A 363 -0.99 -6.86 2.83
CA GLU A 363 -1.97 -7.73 2.19
C GLU A 363 -2.15 -9.04 2.94
N ARG A 364 -3.39 -9.51 2.97
CA ARG A 364 -3.75 -10.90 3.29
C ARG A 364 -5.13 -11.22 2.75
N THR A 365 -5.47 -12.50 2.65
CA THR A 365 -6.87 -12.95 2.59
C THR A 365 -7.47 -12.89 4.00
N ALA A 366 -8.59 -12.21 4.18
CA ALA A 366 -9.25 -12.05 5.48
C ALA A 366 -10.34 -13.08 5.75
N ASP A 367 -11.18 -13.35 4.75
CA ASP A 367 -12.29 -14.30 4.74
C ASP A 367 -12.22 -15.21 3.50
N PRO A 368 -11.39 -16.27 3.56
CA PRO A 368 -11.07 -17.07 2.38
C PRO A 368 -12.22 -17.96 1.89
N MET A 369 -13.30 -18.12 2.65
CA MET A 369 -14.36 -19.08 2.38
C MET A 369 -15.56 -18.43 1.69
N PRO A 370 -15.81 -18.66 0.39
CA PRO A 370 -16.95 -18.06 -0.29
C PRO A 370 -18.29 -18.51 0.31
N GLY A 371 -19.27 -17.61 0.32
CA GLY A 371 -20.64 -17.96 0.67
C GLY A 371 -21.62 -16.78 0.64
N LEU A 372 -22.88 -17.05 1.00
CA LEU A 372 -23.93 -16.00 1.02
C LEU A 372 -23.61 -14.82 1.96
N HIS A 373 -22.73 -15.04 2.94
CA HIS A 373 -22.26 -14.00 3.86
C HIS A 373 -21.41 -12.93 3.16
N ASP A 374 -20.83 -13.23 1.99
CA ASP A 374 -20.05 -12.28 1.18
C ASP A 374 -20.88 -11.04 0.78
N ALA A 375 -22.21 -11.15 0.73
CA ALA A 375 -23.11 -10.01 0.52
C ALA A 375 -22.98 -8.91 1.59
N THR A 376 -22.44 -9.25 2.77
CA THR A 376 -22.19 -8.30 3.85
C THR A 376 -20.78 -7.69 3.82
N LEU A 377 -19.93 -8.15 2.90
CA LEU A 377 -18.51 -7.77 2.79
C LEU A 377 -17.70 -8.01 4.08
N PRO A 378 -17.68 -9.24 4.62
CA PRO A 378 -16.93 -9.64 5.82
C PRO A 378 -15.46 -9.14 5.81
N ALA A 379 -14.76 -9.34 4.69
CA ALA A 379 -13.39 -8.89 4.49
C ALA A 379 -13.22 -7.36 4.47
N HIS A 380 -14.28 -6.59 4.22
CA HIS A 380 -14.24 -5.13 4.19
C HIS A 380 -14.54 -4.48 5.55
N HIS A 381 -15.03 -5.22 6.55
CA HIS A 381 -15.34 -4.62 7.85
C HIS A 381 -14.09 -4.13 8.57
N MET A 382 -14.25 -3.02 9.30
CA MET A 382 -13.16 -2.46 10.11
C MET A 382 -12.63 -3.45 11.17
N SER A 383 -13.45 -4.39 11.65
CA SER A 383 -13.00 -5.46 12.56
C SER A 383 -11.98 -6.38 11.90
N ALA A 384 -12.18 -6.80 10.65
CA ALA A 384 -11.23 -7.61 9.92
C ALA A 384 -9.91 -6.85 9.68
N TYR A 385 -9.99 -5.55 9.40
CA TYR A 385 -8.82 -4.69 9.27
C TYR A 385 -8.07 -4.47 10.60
N ALA A 386 -8.78 -4.39 11.73
CA ALA A 386 -8.18 -4.30 13.05
C ALA A 386 -7.44 -5.60 13.43
N GLU A 387 -7.96 -6.77 13.04
CA GLU A 387 -7.23 -8.04 13.18
C GLU A 387 -5.94 -8.04 12.35
N THR A 388 -5.99 -7.53 11.11
CA THR A 388 -4.80 -7.39 10.25
C THR A 388 -3.79 -6.45 10.86
N ALA A 389 -4.24 -5.33 11.40
CA ALA A 389 -3.40 -4.39 12.11
C ALA A 389 -2.66 -5.05 13.29
N ALA A 390 -3.33 -5.95 14.03
CA ALA A 390 -2.70 -6.69 15.12
C ALA A 390 -1.66 -7.72 14.63
N LEU A 391 -1.86 -8.30 13.44
CA LEU A 391 -0.85 -9.15 12.81
C LEU A 391 0.38 -8.35 12.37
N VAL A 392 0.18 -7.13 11.85
CA VAL A 392 1.26 -6.20 11.48
C VAL A 392 2.05 -5.79 12.72
N ASP A 393 1.36 -5.50 13.83
CA ASP A 393 1.99 -5.14 15.10
C ASP A 393 2.93 -6.24 15.64
N GLY A 394 2.68 -7.50 15.29
CA GLY A 394 3.52 -8.66 15.65
C GLY A 394 4.58 -9.03 14.61
N SER A 395 4.74 -8.26 13.54
CA SER A 395 5.70 -8.53 12.46
C SER A 395 7.10 -8.00 12.77
N ASP A 396 8.13 -8.76 12.39
CA ASP A 396 9.54 -8.33 12.46
C ASP A 396 9.97 -7.47 11.25
N ASP A 397 9.02 -7.08 10.37
CA ASP A 397 9.35 -6.32 9.18
C ASP A 397 9.93 -4.93 9.53
N PRO A 398 11.13 -4.57 9.01
CA PRO A 398 11.79 -3.32 9.38
C PRO A 398 10.98 -2.06 9.02
N ARG A 399 10.03 -2.14 8.08
CA ARG A 399 9.18 -0.99 7.73
C ARG A 399 8.13 -0.70 8.80
N VAL A 400 7.69 -1.71 9.54
CA VAL A 400 6.77 -1.55 10.67
C VAL A 400 7.42 -0.67 11.76
N GLN A 401 8.74 -0.78 11.94
CA GLN A 401 9.48 0.05 12.92
C GLN A 401 9.35 1.56 12.65
N ARG A 402 9.17 1.97 11.39
CA ARG A 402 8.94 3.38 11.04
C ARG A 402 7.59 3.88 11.53
N LEU A 403 6.56 3.03 11.43
CA LEU A 403 5.25 3.34 11.99
C LEU A 403 5.30 3.33 13.53
N THR A 404 6.00 2.37 14.13
CA THR A 404 6.24 2.34 15.59
C THR A 404 6.89 3.63 16.08
N SER A 405 7.89 4.15 15.36
CA SER A 405 8.54 5.43 15.68
C SER A 405 7.58 6.62 15.66
N VAL A 406 6.55 6.61 14.80
CA VAL A 406 5.50 7.64 14.80
C VAL A 406 4.71 7.57 16.11
N PHE A 407 4.30 6.38 16.53
CA PHE A 407 3.54 6.19 17.77
C PHE A 407 4.38 6.54 19.02
N GLU A 408 5.66 6.17 19.04
CA GLU A 408 6.60 6.60 20.09
C GLU A 408 6.76 8.12 20.13
N GLY A 409 6.82 8.76 18.97
CA GLY A 409 6.83 10.21 18.85
C GLY A 409 5.57 10.85 19.44
N LEU A 410 4.39 10.29 19.21
CA LEU A 410 3.12 10.75 19.81
C LEU A 410 3.03 10.42 21.31
N ALA A 411 3.68 9.35 21.76
CA ALA A 411 3.69 8.91 23.16
C ALA A 411 4.31 9.94 24.13
N VAL A 412 5.15 10.85 23.62
CA VAL A 412 5.78 11.91 24.43
C VAL A 412 4.86 13.11 24.69
N ALA A 413 3.65 13.14 24.12
CA ALA A 413 2.70 14.23 24.33
C ALA A 413 2.35 14.38 25.83
N GLU A 414 2.35 15.60 26.32
CA GLU A 414 2.01 15.94 27.71
C GLU A 414 0.52 15.71 27.98
N THR A 415 -0.32 16.00 26.97
CA THR A 415 -1.77 15.74 27.03
C THR A 415 -2.30 15.34 25.66
N VAL A 416 -3.28 14.44 25.66
CA VAL A 416 -4.09 14.13 24.47
C VAL A 416 -5.57 14.28 24.83
N VAL A 417 -6.26 15.08 24.03
CA VAL A 417 -7.72 15.26 24.13
C VAL A 417 -8.35 14.71 22.85
N ALA A 418 -9.15 13.67 23.00
CA ALA A 418 -9.93 13.09 21.92
C ALA A 418 -11.34 13.65 21.90
N ARG A 419 -11.87 13.89 20.71
CA ARG A 419 -13.25 14.29 20.49
C ARG A 419 -13.78 13.70 19.19
N GLU A 420 -14.97 13.15 19.25
CA GLU A 420 -15.71 12.73 18.06
C GLU A 420 -16.64 13.85 17.56
N TYR A 421 -16.97 13.80 16.29
CA TYR A 421 -17.76 14.79 15.59
C TYR A 421 -18.81 14.08 14.75
N ALA A 422 -20.07 14.41 15.00
CA ALA A 422 -21.19 14.02 14.15
C ALA A 422 -21.38 15.07 13.06
N ALA A 423 -21.72 14.64 11.85
CA ALA A 423 -21.90 15.55 10.71
C ALA A 423 -23.24 15.32 10.00
N GLU A 424 -23.82 16.40 9.49
CA GLU A 424 -25.06 16.39 8.69
C GLU A 424 -24.96 17.40 7.54
N ARG A 425 -25.42 17.03 6.35
CA ARG A 425 -25.59 17.94 5.20
C ARG A 425 -26.57 19.05 5.56
N VAL A 426 -26.26 20.27 5.14
CA VAL A 426 -27.19 21.40 5.27
C VAL A 426 -28.28 21.23 4.23
N SER A 427 -29.52 20.99 4.66
CA SER A 427 -30.67 21.02 3.76
C SER A 427 -30.71 22.36 3.01
N PRO A 428 -30.99 22.39 1.70
CA PRO A 428 -31.27 23.65 1.01
C PRO A 428 -32.47 24.28 1.71
N GLY A 429 -32.24 25.35 2.47
CA GLY A 429 -33.29 26.01 3.22
C GLY A 429 -34.38 26.49 2.26
N GLY A 430 -35.58 25.95 2.40
CA GLY A 430 -36.79 26.61 1.91
C GLY A 430 -36.77 28.04 2.41
N SER A 431 -36.99 28.98 1.50
CA SER A 431 -37.13 30.41 1.78
C SER A 431 -37.94 30.62 3.06
N GLY A 432 -37.29 31.15 4.09
CA GLY A 432 -37.93 31.53 5.34
C GLY A 432 -38.99 32.57 5.06
N GLY A 433 -40.25 32.15 5.06
CA GLY A 433 -41.37 33.05 5.24
C GLY A 433 -41.46 33.43 6.72
N ARG A 434 -41.07 34.66 7.03
CA ARG A 434 -41.84 35.63 7.84
C ARG A 434 -41.14 36.97 7.88
#